data_AF-P92523-F1
#
_entry.id   AF-P92523-F1
#
_cell.length_a   1.000
_cell.length_b   1.000
_cell.length_c   1.000
_cell.angle_alpha   90.00
_cell.angle_beta   90.00
_cell.angle_gamma   90.00
#
_symmetry.space_group_name_H-M   'P 1'
#
loop_
_entity.id
_entity.type
_entity.pdbx_description
1 polymer ?
#
loop_
_entity_poly.entity_id
_entity_poly.type
_entity_poly.pdbx_seq_one_letter_code
_entity_poly.pdbx_strand_id
1 'polypeptide(L)'
;MNHLGMVLQIWEQHQFYANRKKCAFGQPQIAYLGHRHIISGEGVSADPAKLEAMVGWPEPKNTTELRGFLGLTGYYRRFVKNYGKIVRPLTELLKKNSLKWTEMAALAFKALKGAVTTLPVLALPDLKLPFVTRVGKWNWSCFITREQACCVSQPRVF
;
A
#
# COMPACT_ATOMS: atom_id res chain seq x y z
N MET A 1 -32.20 -6.99 -5.41
CA MET A 1 -31.73 -6.10 -6.50
C MET A 1 -32.29 -4.67 -6.42
N ASN A 2 -32.94 -4.24 -5.33
CA ASN A 2 -33.61 -2.92 -5.28
C ASN A 2 -32.69 -1.71 -5.07
N HIS A 3 -31.47 -1.88 -4.56
CA HIS A 3 -30.60 -0.75 -4.23
C HIS A 3 -30.10 0.01 -5.47
N LEU A 4 -29.73 -0.69 -6.55
CA LEU A 4 -29.27 -0.04 -7.79
C LEU A 4 -30.39 0.79 -8.44
N GLY A 5 -31.62 0.25 -8.48
CA GLY A 5 -32.77 0.99 -9.00
C GLY A 5 -33.03 2.29 -8.24
N MET A 6 -32.99 2.25 -6.90
CA MET A 6 -33.16 3.44 -6.07
C MET A 6 -32.08 4.49 -6.32
N VAL A 7 -30.80 4.07 -6.42
CA VAL A 7 -29.69 5.00 -6.68
C VAL A 7 -29.82 5.65 -8.05
N LEU A 8 -30.15 4.87 -9.09
CA LEU A 8 -30.34 5.39 -10.44
C LEU A 8 -31.53 6.35 -10.55
N GLN A 9 -32.62 6.07 -9.85
CA GLN A 9 -33.80 6.96 -9.80
C GLN A 9 -33.47 8.30 -9.14
N ILE A 10 -32.72 8.28 -8.03
CA ILE A 10 -32.23 9.51 -7.38
C ILE A 10 -31.30 10.27 -8.33
N TRP A 11 -30.43 9.57 -9.06
CA TRP A 11 -29.54 10.21 -10.03
C TRP A 11 -30.31 10.88 -11.17
N GLU A 12 -31.35 10.24 -11.68
CA GLU A 12 -32.20 10.80 -12.73
C GLU A 12 -32.92 12.08 -12.27
N GLN A 13 -33.46 12.08 -11.04
CA GLN A 13 -34.09 13.25 -10.42
C GLN A 13 -33.12 14.44 -10.29
N HIS A 14 -31.84 14.18 -10.03
CA HIS A 14 -30.81 15.21 -9.87
C HIS A 14 -29.97 15.43 -11.13
N GLN A 15 -30.34 14.83 -12.27
CA GLN A 15 -29.62 14.96 -13.55
C GLN A 15 -28.13 14.54 -13.45
N PHE A 16 -27.82 13.52 -12.65
CA PHE A 16 -26.49 12.92 -12.60
C PHE A 16 -26.29 11.92 -13.73
N TYR A 17 -25.42 12.28 -14.69
CA TYR A 17 -25.09 11.44 -15.83
C TYR A 17 -23.78 10.68 -15.60
N ALA A 18 -23.84 9.36 -15.70
CA ALA A 18 -22.68 8.49 -15.63
C ALA A 18 -22.13 8.21 -17.05
N ASN A 19 -20.82 8.28 -17.23
CA ASN A 19 -20.22 7.83 -18.48
C ASN A 19 -20.19 6.30 -18.53
N ARG A 20 -20.92 5.69 -19.49
CA ARG A 20 -20.97 4.22 -19.64
C ARG A 20 -19.60 3.55 -19.72
N LYS A 21 -18.58 4.21 -20.31
CA LYS A 21 -17.21 3.67 -20.38
C LYS A 21 -16.49 3.61 -19.02
N LYS A 22 -16.96 4.38 -18.04
CA LYS A 22 -16.43 4.40 -16.66
C LYS A 22 -17.30 3.59 -15.68
N CYS A 23 -18.43 3.04 -16.14
CA CYS A 23 -19.36 2.28 -15.32
C CYS A 23 -19.21 0.79 -15.61
N ALA A 24 -18.79 0.03 -14.61
CA ALA A 24 -18.79 -1.42 -14.65
C ALA A 24 -19.60 -1.95 -13.45
N PHE A 25 -20.59 -2.79 -13.73
CA PHE A 25 -21.48 -3.35 -12.71
C PHE A 25 -21.35 -4.87 -12.66
N GLY A 26 -21.51 -5.46 -11.47
CA GLY A 26 -21.51 -6.92 -11.30
C GLY A 26 -20.18 -7.61 -11.60
N GLN A 27 -19.07 -6.88 -11.60
CA GLN A 27 -17.74 -7.44 -11.84
C GLN A 27 -17.21 -8.09 -10.56
N PRO A 28 -16.61 -9.30 -10.62
CA PRO A 28 -16.00 -9.94 -9.46
C PRO A 28 -14.72 -9.22 -9.00
N GLN A 29 -14.09 -8.48 -9.91
CA GLN A 29 -12.89 -7.70 -9.67
C GLN A 29 -13.03 -6.33 -10.35
N ILE A 30 -12.69 -5.27 -9.63
CA ILE A 30 -12.76 -3.91 -10.16
C ILE A 30 -11.41 -3.23 -9.92
N ALA A 31 -10.87 -2.63 -10.98
CA ALA A 31 -9.70 -1.77 -10.89
C ALA A 31 -10.07 -0.45 -10.20
N TYR A 32 -9.44 -0.15 -9.08
CA TYR A 32 -9.67 1.04 -8.27
C TYR A 32 -8.50 2.04 -8.39
N LEU A 33 -8.82 3.34 -8.38
CA LEU A 33 -7.87 4.47 -8.51
C LEU A 33 -6.88 4.34 -9.68
N GLY A 34 -7.40 4.10 -10.88
CA GLY A 34 -6.57 4.07 -12.10
C GLY A 34 -5.65 2.85 -12.17
N HIS A 35 -6.18 1.67 -11.83
CA HIS A 35 -5.49 0.38 -11.92
C HIS A 35 -4.36 0.18 -10.91
N ARG A 36 -4.33 0.92 -9.80
CA ARG A 36 -3.32 0.68 -8.76
C ARG A 36 -3.66 -0.48 -7.84
N HIS A 37 -4.96 -0.73 -7.69
CA HIS A 37 -5.51 -1.75 -6.82
C HIS A 37 -6.58 -2.52 -7.56
N ILE A 38 -6.55 -3.85 -7.43
CA ILE A 38 -7.65 -4.72 -7.86
C ILE A 38 -8.43 -5.05 -6.59
N ILE A 39 -9.68 -4.62 -6.53
CA ILE A 39 -10.58 -4.96 -5.43
C ILE A 39 -11.36 -6.18 -5.87
N SER A 40 -11.15 -7.27 -5.15
CA SER A 40 -11.88 -8.53 -5.28
C SER A 40 -12.70 -8.78 -4.01
N GLY A 41 -13.60 -9.77 -4.04
CA GLY A 41 -14.33 -10.18 -2.84
C GLY A 41 -13.43 -10.62 -1.68
N GLU A 42 -12.21 -11.07 -1.97
CA GLU A 42 -11.23 -11.51 -0.96
C GLU A 42 -10.45 -10.35 -0.34
N GLY A 43 -10.30 -9.25 -1.07
CA GLY A 43 -9.53 -8.11 -0.63
C GLY A 43 -8.99 -7.23 -1.73
N VAL A 44 -8.06 -6.36 -1.33
CA VAL A 44 -7.33 -5.46 -2.22
C VAL A 44 -6.01 -6.12 -2.59
N SER A 45 -5.79 -6.38 -3.88
CA SER A 45 -4.51 -6.81 -4.43
C SER A 45 -3.85 -5.69 -5.24
N ALA A 46 -2.54 -5.80 -5.43
CA ALA A 46 -1.79 -4.90 -6.30
C ALA A 46 -1.90 -5.35 -7.76
N ASP A 47 -1.85 -4.40 -8.69
CA ASP A 47 -1.89 -4.71 -10.13
C ASP A 47 -0.65 -5.50 -10.57
N PRO A 48 -0.80 -6.70 -11.15
CA PRO A 48 0.33 -7.56 -11.55
C PRO A 48 1.31 -6.85 -12.47
N ALA A 49 0.84 -5.98 -13.37
CA ALA A 49 1.73 -5.25 -14.28
C ALA A 49 2.70 -4.31 -13.53
N LYS A 50 2.27 -3.74 -12.39
CA LYS A 50 3.14 -2.91 -11.54
C LYS A 50 4.09 -3.76 -10.70
N LEU A 51 3.67 -4.97 -10.33
CA LEU A 51 4.53 -5.91 -9.61
C LEU A 51 5.67 -6.41 -10.51
N GLU A 52 5.34 -6.80 -11.74
CA GLU A 52 6.33 -7.19 -12.75
C GLU A 52 7.35 -6.08 -13.00
N ALA A 53 6.91 -4.82 -13.10
CA ALA A 53 7.79 -3.68 -13.24
C ALA A 53 8.76 -3.51 -12.05
N MET A 54 8.34 -3.83 -10.83
CA MET A 54 9.23 -3.79 -9.65
C MET A 54 10.22 -4.95 -9.61
N VAL A 55 9.79 -6.15 -10.01
CA VAL A 55 10.64 -7.35 -10.07
C VAL A 55 11.71 -7.20 -11.17
N GLY A 56 11.29 -6.73 -12.34
CA GLY A 56 12.15 -6.45 -13.50
C GLY A 56 13.00 -5.18 -13.37
N TRP A 57 12.85 -4.40 -12.29
CA TRP A 57 13.59 -3.15 -12.13
C TRP A 57 15.10 -3.41 -12.09
N PRO A 58 15.93 -2.77 -12.94
CA PRO A 58 17.36 -3.01 -12.96
C PRO A 58 18.04 -2.53 -11.67
N GLU A 59 19.23 -3.04 -11.39
CA GLU A 59 20.02 -2.55 -10.25
C GLU A 59 20.32 -1.05 -10.43
N PRO A 60 19.95 -0.19 -9.46
CA PRO A 60 20.04 1.25 -9.64
C PRO A 60 21.50 1.71 -9.62
N LYS A 61 21.91 2.40 -10.67
CA LYS A 61 23.26 2.96 -10.81
C LYS A 61 23.36 4.39 -10.25
N ASN A 62 22.22 5.07 -10.19
CA ASN A 62 22.12 6.49 -9.81
C ASN A 62 21.17 6.72 -8.64
N THR A 63 21.41 7.79 -7.86
CA THR A 63 20.58 8.12 -6.69
C THR A 63 19.15 8.46 -7.11
N THR A 64 18.98 9.03 -8.30
CA THR A 64 17.69 9.30 -8.93
C THR A 64 16.90 8.02 -9.21
N GLU A 65 17.55 6.99 -9.75
CA GLU A 65 16.93 5.68 -10.02
C GLU A 65 16.53 4.99 -8.72
N LEU A 66 17.41 5.02 -7.71
CA LEU A 66 17.11 4.46 -6.39
C LEU A 66 15.94 5.19 -5.73
N ARG A 67 15.87 6.52 -5.82
CA ARG A 67 14.75 7.31 -5.30
C ARG A 67 13.44 6.99 -6.02
N GLY A 68 13.47 6.84 -7.35
CA GLY A 68 12.32 6.43 -8.15
C GLY A 68 11.80 5.04 -7.76
N PHE A 69 12.71 4.09 -7.60
CA PHE A 69 12.39 2.74 -7.15
C PHE A 69 11.77 2.75 -5.74
N LEU A 70 12.37 3.46 -4.78
CA LEU A 70 11.83 3.57 -3.42
C LEU A 70 10.48 4.29 -3.37
N GLY A 71 10.23 5.23 -4.29
CA GLY A 71 8.91 5.86 -4.44
C GLY A 71 7.85 4.88 -4.91
N LEU A 72 8.19 4.07 -5.93
CA LEU A 72 7.31 3.03 -6.45
C LEU A 72 7.01 1.96 -5.41
N THR A 73 8.04 1.38 -4.78
CA THR A 73 7.88 0.34 -3.75
C THR A 73 7.25 0.91 -2.48
N GLY A 74 7.49 2.18 -2.18
CA GLY A 74 6.93 2.89 -1.04
C GLY A 74 5.41 3.03 -1.10
N TYR A 75 4.84 3.13 -2.30
CA TYR A 75 3.39 3.11 -2.48
C TYR A 75 2.77 1.77 -2.04
N TYR A 76 3.46 0.65 -2.31
CA TYR A 76 3.02 -0.71 -1.96
C TYR A 76 3.53 -1.20 -0.61
N ARG A 77 4.10 -0.32 0.23
CA ARG A 77 4.64 -0.66 1.56
C ARG A 77 3.63 -1.39 2.47
N ARG A 78 2.32 -1.21 2.25
CA ARG A 78 1.25 -1.84 3.03
C ARG A 78 1.15 -3.35 2.81
N PHE A 79 1.61 -3.82 1.66
CA PHE A 79 1.58 -5.22 1.28
C PHE A 79 2.87 -5.96 1.66
N VAL A 80 3.99 -5.24 1.81
CA VAL A 80 5.30 -5.82 2.16
C VAL A 80 5.49 -5.82 3.68
N LYS A 81 5.50 -7.01 4.29
CA LYS A 81 5.83 -7.16 5.72
C LYS A 81 7.26 -6.69 5.98
N ASN A 82 7.46 -5.94 7.07
CA ASN A 82 8.77 -5.40 7.45
C ASN A 82 9.45 -4.49 6.40
N TYR A 83 8.68 -3.86 5.50
CA TYR A 83 9.21 -2.95 4.46
C TYR A 83 10.27 -1.96 4.99
N GLY A 84 10.00 -1.31 6.12
CA GLY A 84 10.92 -0.34 6.71
C GLY A 84 12.28 -0.92 7.13
N LYS A 85 12.34 -2.21 7.54
CA LYS A 85 13.59 -2.89 7.88
C LYS A 85 14.40 -3.23 6.63
N ILE A 86 13.72 -3.68 5.58
CA ILE A 86 14.34 -4.06 4.30
C ILE A 86 14.92 -2.83 3.59
N VAL A 87 14.16 -1.72 3.57
CA VAL A 87 14.53 -0.52 2.83
C VAL A 87 15.51 0.38 3.59
N ARG A 88 15.71 0.18 4.90
CA ARG A 88 16.65 0.95 5.73
C ARG A 88 18.04 1.11 5.11
N PRO A 89 18.78 0.04 4.73
CA PRO A 89 20.09 0.17 4.08
C PRO A 89 20.02 0.97 2.76
N LEU A 90 18.95 0.82 1.98
CA LEU A 90 18.74 1.60 0.75
C LEU A 90 18.50 3.10 1.04
N THR A 91 17.78 3.42 2.11
CA THR A 91 17.56 4.82 2.53
C THR A 91 18.82 5.46 3.11
N GLU A 92 19.70 4.68 3.74
CA GLU A 92 20.99 5.18 4.24
C GLU A 92 21.94 5.55 3.08
N LEU A 93 21.89 4.80 1.96
CA LEU A 93 22.60 5.17 0.73
C LEU A 93 22.16 6.51 0.15
N LEU A 94 20.86 6.83 0.23
CA LEU A 94 20.34 8.11 -0.25
C LEU A 94 20.78 9.30 0.59
N LYS A 95 21.01 9.13 1.90
CA LYS A 95 21.44 10.22 2.79
C LYS A 95 22.87 10.67 2.53
N LYS A 96 23.77 9.73 2.21
CA LYS A 96 25.20 10.03 2.03
C LYS A 96 25.52 10.62 0.65
N ASN A 97 24.55 10.70 -0.27
CA ASN A 97 24.69 11.08 -1.69
C ASN A 97 25.83 10.37 -2.45
N SER A 98 26.45 9.37 -1.83
CA SER A 98 27.53 8.55 -2.36
C SER A 98 26.95 7.15 -2.47
N LEU A 99 26.60 6.75 -3.69
CA LEU A 99 26.20 5.38 -4.00
C LEU A 99 27.43 4.48 -3.96
N LYS A 100 27.98 4.26 -2.76
CA LYS A 100 28.80 3.09 -2.52
C LYS A 100 27.84 1.92 -2.42
N TRP A 101 27.64 1.22 -3.52
CA TRP A 101 26.80 0.03 -3.54
C TRP A 101 27.45 -1.04 -2.66
N THR A 102 26.91 -1.21 -1.44
CA THR A 102 27.41 -2.18 -0.47
C THR A 102 26.70 -3.52 -0.66
N GLU A 103 27.34 -4.60 -0.22
CA GLU A 103 26.71 -5.93 -0.19
C GLU A 103 25.38 -5.92 0.57
N MET A 104 25.32 -5.16 1.67
CA MET A 104 24.09 -4.96 2.44
C MET A 104 22.95 -4.32 1.62
N ALA A 105 23.27 -3.37 0.74
CA ALA A 105 22.29 -2.76 -0.15
C ALA A 105 21.84 -3.71 -1.26
N ALA A 106 22.77 -4.48 -1.83
CA ALA A 106 22.45 -5.52 -2.82
C ALA A 106 21.52 -6.60 -2.23
N LEU A 107 21.82 -7.06 -1.00
CA LEU A 107 20.98 -8.00 -0.26
C LEU A 107 19.59 -7.42 0.03
N ALA A 108 19.52 -6.16 0.46
CA ALA A 108 18.26 -5.48 0.70
C ALA A 108 17.41 -5.32 -0.58
N PHE A 109 18.05 -5.00 -1.70
CA PHE A 109 17.40 -4.89 -3.00
C PHE A 109 16.83 -6.24 -3.46
N LYS A 110 17.62 -7.32 -3.34
CA LYS A 110 17.16 -8.68 -3.63
C LYS A 110 16.03 -9.14 -2.71
N ALA A 111 16.14 -8.84 -1.41
CA ALA A 111 15.09 -9.13 -0.43
C ALA A 111 13.79 -8.38 -0.73
N LEU A 112 13.88 -7.13 -1.18
CA LEU A 112 12.70 -6.35 -1.56
C LEU A 112 12.01 -6.93 -2.79
N LYS A 113 12.79 -7.32 -3.83
CA LYS A 113 12.24 -8.00 -5.00
C LYS A 113 11.53 -9.31 -4.64
N GLY A 114 12.14 -10.13 -3.78
CA GLY A 114 11.52 -11.35 -3.28
C GLY A 114 10.23 -11.07 -2.49
N ALA A 115 10.22 -10.03 -1.64
CA ALA A 115 9.02 -9.67 -0.88
C ALA A 115 7.87 -9.16 -1.76
N VAL A 116 8.19 -8.53 -2.90
CA VAL A 116 7.21 -8.10 -3.91
C VAL A 116 6.61 -9.30 -4.65
N THR A 117 7.35 -10.39 -4.87
CA THR A 117 6.75 -11.59 -5.47
C THR A 117 5.75 -12.30 -4.56
N THR A 118 5.88 -12.16 -3.24
CA THR A 118 5.03 -12.81 -2.24
C THR A 118 3.88 -11.94 -1.74
N LEU A 119 3.49 -10.89 -2.50
CA LEU A 119 2.52 -9.91 -2.02
C LEU A 119 1.16 -10.54 -1.68
N PRO A 120 0.70 -10.48 -0.43
CA PRO A 120 -0.60 -11.00 -0.05
C PRO A 120 -1.72 -10.06 -0.48
N VAL A 121 -2.92 -10.61 -0.65
CA VAL A 121 -4.17 -9.84 -0.76
C VAL A 121 -4.44 -9.19 0.60
N LEU A 122 -4.61 -7.86 0.63
CA LEU A 122 -5.02 -7.15 1.84
C LEU A 122 -6.51 -7.40 2.08
N ALA A 123 -6.81 -8.13 3.14
CA ALA A 123 -8.20 -8.35 3.57
C ALA A 123 -8.92 -7.01 3.80
N LEU A 124 -10.18 -6.94 3.37
CA LEU A 124 -11.03 -5.79 3.67
C LEU A 124 -11.29 -5.72 5.19
N PRO A 125 -11.36 -4.51 5.76
CA PRO A 125 -11.79 -4.37 7.15
C PRO A 125 -13.23 -4.88 7.29
N ASP A 126 -13.47 -5.73 8.28
CA ASP A 126 -14.82 -6.20 8.60
C ASP A 126 -15.62 -5.03 9.17
N LEU A 127 -16.69 -4.65 8.46
CA LEU A 127 -17.56 -3.54 8.82
C LEU A 127 -18.43 -3.84 10.05
N LYS A 128 -18.49 -5.09 10.51
CA LYS A 128 -19.23 -5.49 11.72
C LYS A 128 -18.45 -5.23 13.01
N LEU A 129 -17.13 -5.04 12.91
CA LEU A 129 -16.27 -4.81 14.06
C LEU A 129 -16.16 -3.31 14.35
N PRO A 130 -16.12 -2.90 15.63
CA PRO A 130 -15.93 -1.50 15.98
C PRO A 130 -14.56 -1.02 15.54
N PHE A 131 -14.52 0.14 14.89
CA PHE A 131 -13.27 0.81 14.56
C PHE A 131 -12.69 1.46 15.81
N VAL A 132 -11.58 0.93 16.31
CA VAL A 132 -10.84 1.57 17.41
C VAL A 132 -9.87 2.58 16.83
N THR A 133 -10.21 3.86 16.92
CA THR A 133 -9.30 4.96 16.61
C THR A 133 -8.55 5.36 17.88
N ARG A 134 -7.23 5.18 17.90
CA ARG A 134 -6.40 5.74 18.98
C ARG A 134 -6.12 7.20 18.65
N VAL A 135 -6.91 8.10 19.23
CA VAL A 135 -6.60 9.54 19.24
C VAL A 135 -5.50 9.75 20.29
N GLY A 136 -4.25 9.84 19.85
CA GLY A 136 -3.19 10.32 20.72
C GLY A 136 -3.49 11.75 21.15
N LYS A 137 -3.18 12.11 22.40
CA LYS A 137 -3.40 13.46 22.98
C LYS A 137 -2.64 14.62 22.28
N TRP A 138 -2.03 14.37 21.12
CA TRP A 138 -1.41 15.36 20.26
C TRP A 138 -1.94 15.17 18.84
N ASN A 139 -2.72 16.15 18.37
CA ASN A 139 -3.82 15.96 17.43
C ASN A 139 -3.45 15.73 15.96
N TRP A 140 -2.29 15.16 15.59
CA TRP A 140 -1.84 15.14 14.17
C TRP A 140 -1.29 13.82 13.60
N SER A 141 -1.51 12.65 14.22
CA SER A 141 -1.32 11.38 13.48
C SER A 141 -2.13 10.20 14.03
N CYS A 142 -3.19 9.81 13.31
CA CYS A 142 -3.97 8.59 13.57
C CYS A 142 -3.21 7.35 13.05
N PHE A 143 -2.77 6.48 13.95
CA PHE A 143 -2.27 5.14 13.61
C PHE A 143 -3.30 4.07 14.01
N ILE A 144 -3.81 3.34 13.02
CA ILE A 144 -4.63 2.13 13.22
C ILE A 144 -3.65 0.97 13.45
N THR A 145 -3.68 0.35 14.64
CA THR A 145 -2.87 -0.84 14.96
C THR A 145 -3.77 -2.03 15.29
N ARG A 146 -3.56 -3.15 14.57
CA ARG A 146 -4.01 -4.50 14.95
C ARG A 146 -2.87 -5.12 15.75
N GLU A 147 -2.96 -5.08 17.08
CA GLU A 147 -2.43 -6.08 18.02
C GLU A 147 -2.31 -5.45 19.40
N GLN A 148 -3.11 -5.97 20.32
CA GLN A 148 -2.82 -5.84 21.74
C GLN A 148 -1.61 -6.73 22.04
N ALA A 149 -0.43 -6.13 22.18
CA ALA A 149 0.67 -6.59 23.05
C ALA A 149 1.98 -5.91 22.62
N CYS A 150 2.14 -4.63 22.93
CA CYS A 150 3.49 -4.08 23.12
C CYS A 150 3.41 -2.84 24.03
N CYS A 151 2.89 -3.04 25.24
CA CYS A 151 3.28 -2.21 26.38
C CYS A 151 4.48 -2.90 27.02
N VAL A 152 5.65 -2.84 26.40
CA VAL A 152 6.89 -3.03 27.15
C VAL A 152 7.07 -1.75 27.95
N SER A 153 6.72 -1.85 29.22
CA SER A 153 7.15 -0.93 30.26
C SER A 153 8.65 -0.71 30.14
N GLN A 154 9.08 0.51 29.81
CA GLN A 154 10.36 0.98 30.29
C GLN A 154 10.11 2.10 31.29
N PRO A 155 10.52 1.93 32.56
CA PRO A 155 10.45 2.98 33.54
C PRO A 155 11.53 4.01 33.19
N ARG A 156 11.15 5.27 32.97
CA ARG A 156 12.11 6.37 33.10
C ARG A 156 12.05 6.88 34.53
N VAL A 157 13.13 6.55 35.21
CA VAL A 157 13.61 7.06 36.49
C VAL A 157 13.73 8.60 36.39
N PHE A 158 13.18 9.25 37.42
CA PHE A 158 13.24 10.68 37.84
C PHE A 158 13.32 11.77 36.77
#